data_AF-A0A2P4EWF2-F1
#
_entry.id   AF-A0A2P4EWF2-F1
#
_cell.length_a   1.000
_cell.length_b   1.000
_cell.length_c   1.000
_cell.angle_alpha   90.00
_cell.angle_beta   90.00
_cell.angle_gamma   90.00
#
_symmetry.space_group_name_H-M   'P 1'
#
loop_
_entity.id
_entity.type
_entity.pdbx_description
1 polymer ?
#
loop_
_entity_poly.entity_id
_entity_poly.type
_entity_poly.pdbx_seq_one_letter_code
_entity_poly.pdbx_strand_id
1 'polypeptide(L)'
;MGLLSECSRRRLLLVAVAAALVALSWLGQGDRNSAAHLDASLLQASVAFASARALNALISVLQSTTISFSLFGGVAVTLGEMLDPFNDLVEQYAYLMQWAIGSLLAQKILLGLVGQTFFKWLLTLSAVLLGVALWWRGGRYAGLFVRLFLAIAFLRFVLVAVVLVNGEVDRWYLAPQSSEQIGVLDRLPAEVEVLGGDSGADAVLLGQSAAQGELDTRLSSLDERRRRLVAAQRDAARAVARQRQELTLVEQQMSWWERLNPLAEVAPYEQAQVRLSALRESYASLSEELRVVEQQRAQALKEQQALQREQGPSWSELGEQVARVGDPQTYLAIKQALDQAVDSVLRVMTLFVLRTLVLPLLFFYLLLRGLRWLWRLDVDRLLRPPRQRQVA
;
A
#
# COMPACT_ATOMS: atom_id res chain seq x y z
N MET A 1 54.28 0.11 -25.73
CA MET A 1 53.85 0.37 -24.33
C MET A 1 52.38 0.79 -24.18
N GLY A 2 51.66 1.28 -25.21
CA GLY A 2 50.26 1.70 -25.07
C GLY A 2 49.20 0.59 -24.92
N LEU A 3 49.46 -0.64 -25.37
CA LEU A 3 48.45 -1.72 -25.36
C LEU A 3 48.22 -2.35 -23.97
N LEU A 4 49.23 -2.32 -23.09
CA LEU A 4 49.09 -2.79 -21.70
C LEU A 4 48.26 -1.81 -20.85
N SER A 5 48.32 -0.51 -21.15
CA SER A 5 47.57 0.51 -20.41
C SER A 5 46.09 0.55 -20.80
N GLU A 6 45.74 0.30 -22.07
CA GLU A 6 44.33 0.22 -22.49
C GLU A 6 43.60 -1.00 -21.92
N CYS A 7 44.26 -2.17 -21.91
CA CYS A 7 43.70 -3.38 -21.31
C CYS A 7 43.52 -3.23 -19.79
N SER A 8 44.49 -2.59 -19.13
CA SER A 8 44.42 -2.21 -17.70
C SER A 8 43.28 -1.22 -17.43
N ARG A 9 43.14 -0.16 -18.25
CA ARG A 9 42.07 0.85 -18.11
C ARG A 9 40.67 0.26 -18.25
N ARG A 10 40.44 -0.66 -19.20
CA ARG A 10 39.12 -1.32 -19.36
C ARG A 10 38.76 -2.19 -18.15
N ARG A 11 39.73 -2.93 -17.61
CA ARG A 11 39.53 -3.73 -16.37
C ARG A 11 39.26 -2.83 -15.17
N LEU A 12 39.99 -1.72 -15.04
CA LEU A 12 39.77 -0.72 -13.99
C LEU A 12 38.38 -0.07 -14.10
N LEU A 13 37.94 0.28 -15.31
CA LEU A 13 36.60 0.79 -15.58
C LEU A 13 35.51 -0.20 -15.16
N LEU A 14 35.67 -1.49 -15.49
CA LEU A 14 34.72 -2.53 -15.08
C LEU A 14 34.63 -2.67 -13.56
N VAL A 15 35.76 -2.63 -12.86
CA VAL A 15 35.81 -2.67 -11.39
C VAL A 15 35.18 -1.41 -10.79
N ALA A 16 35.46 -0.23 -11.36
CA ALA A 16 34.87 1.03 -10.92
C ALA A 16 33.34 1.04 -11.11
N VAL A 17 32.83 0.55 -12.25
CA VAL A 17 31.38 0.40 -12.49
C VAL A 17 30.77 -0.62 -11.53
N ALA A 18 31.43 -1.76 -11.29
CA ALA A 18 30.95 -2.74 -10.33
C ALA A 18 30.89 -2.17 -8.90
N ALA A 19 31.91 -1.43 -8.48
CA ALA A 19 31.95 -0.75 -7.18
C ALA A 19 30.87 0.34 -7.07
N ALA A 20 30.65 1.13 -8.12
CA ALA A 20 29.58 2.12 -8.17
C ALA A 20 28.19 1.47 -8.04
N LEU A 21 27.95 0.35 -8.74
CA LEU A 21 26.70 -0.42 -8.63
C LEU A 21 26.53 -1.01 -7.22
N VAL A 22 27.60 -1.54 -6.60
CA VAL A 22 27.55 -2.00 -5.22
C VAL A 22 27.16 -0.86 -4.27
N ALA A 23 27.82 0.29 -4.37
CA ALA A 23 27.55 1.47 -3.54
C ALA A 23 26.12 1.98 -3.72
N LEU A 24 25.66 2.13 -4.97
CA LEU A 24 24.30 2.56 -5.30
C LEU A 24 23.25 1.61 -4.71
N SER A 25 23.55 0.32 -4.70
CA SER A 25 22.63 -0.67 -4.15
C SER A 25 22.49 -0.59 -2.63
N TRP A 26 23.49 -0.05 -1.93
CA TRP A 26 23.45 0.17 -0.48
C TRP A 26 22.68 1.43 -0.07
N LEU A 27 22.41 2.37 -1.00
CA LEU A 27 21.74 3.64 -0.70
C LEU A 27 20.27 3.49 -0.24
N GLY A 28 19.67 2.30 -0.24
CA GLY A 28 18.53 1.93 0.63
C GLY A 28 17.19 2.67 0.47
N GLN A 29 17.13 3.73 -0.35
CA GLN A 29 15.95 4.58 -0.48
C GLN A 29 14.81 3.91 -1.28
N GLY A 30 15.15 2.95 -2.15
CA GLY A 30 14.19 2.24 -3.00
C GLY A 30 13.33 1.21 -2.28
N ASP A 31 13.83 0.56 -1.22
CA ASP A 31 13.13 -0.57 -0.57
C ASP A 31 11.91 -0.14 0.26
N ARG A 32 11.92 1.07 0.84
CA ARG A 32 10.87 1.52 1.77
C ARG A 32 9.59 1.99 1.06
N ASN A 33 9.72 2.55 -0.14
CA ASN A 33 8.58 3.11 -0.87
C ASN A 33 7.75 2.03 -1.59
N SER A 34 8.38 0.91 -1.95
CA SER A 34 7.75 -0.23 -2.66
C SER A 34 6.72 -0.97 -1.83
N ALA A 35 7.07 -1.25 -0.57
CA ALA A 35 6.26 -2.08 0.30
C ALA A 35 4.94 -1.37 0.65
N ALA A 36 5.02 -0.09 0.99
CA ALA A 36 3.85 0.73 1.29
C ALA A 36 2.89 0.81 0.09
N HIS A 37 3.43 0.85 -1.14
CA HIS A 37 2.61 0.91 -2.34
C HIS A 37 1.86 -0.40 -2.63
N LEU A 38 2.57 -1.53 -2.54
CA LEU A 38 1.95 -2.85 -2.73
C LEU A 38 0.96 -3.18 -1.62
N ASP A 39 1.22 -2.75 -0.39
CA ASP A 39 0.32 -2.95 0.74
C ASP A 39 -0.99 -2.16 0.58
N ALA A 40 -0.91 -0.91 0.12
CA ALA A 40 -2.09 -0.11 -0.18
C ALA A 40 -2.92 -0.73 -1.33
N SER A 41 -2.27 -1.19 -2.40
CA SER A 41 -2.95 -1.84 -3.53
C SER A 41 -3.55 -3.19 -3.16
N LEU A 42 -2.90 -3.98 -2.30
CA LEU A 42 -3.45 -5.24 -1.76
C LEU A 42 -4.69 -4.99 -0.92
N LEU A 43 -4.63 -4.04 0.02
CA LEU A 43 -5.78 -3.68 0.87
C LEU A 43 -6.96 -3.23 0.02
N GLN A 44 -6.73 -2.35 -0.96
CA GLN A 44 -7.75 -1.87 -1.88
C GLN A 44 -8.38 -3.02 -2.69
N ALA A 45 -7.56 -3.93 -3.23
CA ALA A 45 -8.04 -5.09 -3.97
C ALA A 45 -8.90 -6.04 -3.11
N SER A 46 -8.49 -6.27 -1.85
CA SER A 46 -9.21 -7.13 -0.92
C SER A 46 -10.56 -6.57 -0.51
N VAL A 47 -10.64 -5.27 -0.23
CA VAL A 47 -11.92 -4.59 0.09
C VAL A 47 -12.86 -4.67 -1.11
N ALA A 48 -12.37 -4.35 -2.30
CA ALA A 48 -13.15 -4.41 -3.55
C ALA A 48 -13.63 -5.84 -3.89
N PHE A 49 -12.80 -6.85 -3.62
CA PHE A 49 -13.19 -8.25 -3.80
C PHE A 49 -14.34 -8.65 -2.86
N ALA A 50 -14.23 -8.27 -1.57
CA ALA A 50 -15.25 -8.58 -0.58
C ALA A 50 -16.57 -7.88 -0.91
N SER A 51 -16.54 -6.61 -1.31
CA SER A 51 -17.74 -5.86 -1.71
C SER A 51 -18.38 -6.45 -2.95
N ALA A 52 -17.60 -6.84 -3.96
CA ALA A 52 -18.13 -7.48 -5.18
C ALA A 52 -18.79 -8.82 -4.89
N ARG A 53 -18.22 -9.64 -4.00
CA ARG A 53 -18.79 -10.92 -3.55
C ARG A 53 -20.11 -10.71 -2.80
N ALA A 54 -20.18 -9.71 -1.93
CA ALA A 54 -21.40 -9.36 -1.22
C ALA A 54 -22.49 -8.88 -2.19
N LEU A 55 -22.14 -8.00 -3.13
CA LEU A 55 -23.04 -7.50 -4.16
C LEU A 55 -23.57 -8.62 -5.07
N ASN A 56 -22.71 -9.55 -5.49
CA ASN A 56 -23.10 -10.73 -6.29
C ASN A 56 -24.10 -11.61 -5.54
N ALA A 57 -23.89 -11.84 -4.24
CA ALA A 57 -24.83 -12.62 -3.43
C ALA A 57 -26.20 -11.92 -3.31
N LEU A 58 -26.19 -10.60 -3.15
CA LEU A 58 -27.40 -9.78 -3.05
C LEU A 58 -28.19 -9.74 -4.36
N ILE A 59 -27.50 -9.53 -5.49
CA ILE A 59 -28.14 -9.52 -6.81
C ILE A 59 -28.72 -10.90 -7.14
N SER A 60 -28.03 -11.98 -6.79
CA SER A 60 -28.54 -13.35 -6.98
C SER A 60 -29.86 -13.59 -6.21
N VAL A 61 -30.02 -13.01 -5.01
CA VAL A 61 -31.28 -13.06 -4.26
C VAL A 61 -32.38 -12.26 -4.98
N LEU A 62 -32.07 -11.05 -5.45
CA LEU A 62 -33.02 -10.23 -6.21
C LEU A 62 -33.41 -10.88 -7.54
N GLN A 63 -32.47 -11.58 -8.19
CA GLN A 63 -32.68 -12.31 -9.42
C GLN A 63 -33.65 -13.48 -9.24
N SER A 64 -33.64 -14.11 -8.06
CA SER A 64 -34.58 -15.18 -7.72
C SER A 64 -36.03 -14.67 -7.49
N THR A 65 -36.23 -13.35 -7.46
CA THR A 65 -37.54 -12.72 -7.25
C THR A 65 -38.32 -12.61 -8.56
N THR A 66 -39.52 -13.20 -8.60
CA THR A 66 -40.35 -13.35 -9.82
C THR A 66 -41.25 -12.14 -10.14
N ILE A 67 -40.76 -10.92 -9.94
CA ILE A 67 -41.48 -9.71 -10.35
C ILE A 67 -41.47 -9.66 -11.89
N SER A 68 -42.65 -9.73 -12.49
CA SER A 68 -42.83 -9.74 -13.95
C SER A 68 -43.53 -8.46 -14.41
N PHE A 69 -42.92 -7.78 -15.38
CA PHE A 69 -43.48 -6.61 -16.05
C PHE A 69 -44.05 -7.04 -17.39
N SER A 70 -45.31 -6.71 -17.69
CA SER A 70 -45.89 -6.93 -19.00
C SER A 70 -45.60 -5.74 -19.91
N LEU A 71 -44.73 -5.94 -20.89
CA LEU A 71 -44.42 -4.93 -21.90
C LEU A 71 -45.08 -5.29 -23.23
N PHE A 72 -45.47 -4.24 -23.98
CA PHE A 72 -46.00 -4.24 -25.35
C PHE A 72 -46.37 -5.64 -25.92
N GLY A 73 -47.65 -5.98 -25.88
CA GLY A 73 -48.16 -7.23 -26.49
C GLY A 73 -48.17 -8.46 -25.57
N GLY A 74 -47.98 -8.30 -24.27
CA GLY A 74 -48.15 -9.38 -23.28
C GLY A 74 -46.90 -10.21 -23.03
N VAL A 75 -45.73 -9.75 -23.48
CA VAL A 75 -44.45 -10.37 -23.13
C VAL A 75 -44.12 -9.96 -21.69
N ALA A 76 -44.10 -10.95 -20.80
CA ALA A 76 -43.66 -10.77 -19.42
C ALA A 76 -42.13 -10.81 -19.37
N VAL A 77 -41.50 -9.73 -18.91
CA VAL A 77 -40.06 -9.68 -18.62
C VAL A 77 -39.88 -9.75 -17.11
N THR A 78 -39.03 -10.65 -16.64
CA THR A 78 -38.75 -10.78 -15.21
C THR A 78 -37.67 -9.80 -14.78
N LEU A 79 -37.78 -9.28 -13.55
CA LEU A 79 -36.77 -8.40 -12.97
C LEU A 79 -35.40 -9.11 -12.86
N GLY A 80 -35.40 -10.43 -12.66
CA GLY A 80 -34.17 -11.21 -12.57
C GLY A 80 -33.37 -11.22 -13.87
N GLU A 81 -33.99 -11.56 -15.01
CA GLU A 81 -33.33 -11.55 -16.32
C GLU A 81 -32.75 -10.18 -16.70
N MET A 82 -33.32 -9.11 -16.15
CA MET A 82 -32.84 -7.74 -16.37
C MET A 82 -31.55 -7.44 -15.59
N LEU A 83 -31.39 -8.01 -14.40
CA LEU A 83 -30.21 -7.84 -13.54
C LEU A 83 -29.04 -8.71 -14.01
N ASP A 84 -29.29 -9.77 -14.78
CA ASP A 84 -28.28 -10.72 -15.26
C ASP A 84 -27.02 -10.07 -15.86
N PRO A 85 -27.10 -9.12 -16.81
CA PRO A 85 -25.90 -8.54 -17.42
C PRO A 85 -25.03 -7.79 -16.43
N PHE A 86 -25.64 -7.19 -15.41
CA PHE A 86 -24.93 -6.49 -14.35
C PHE A 86 -24.33 -7.48 -13.34
N ASN A 87 -25.08 -8.53 -12.97
CA ASN A 87 -24.59 -9.61 -12.14
C ASN A 87 -23.33 -10.25 -12.74
N ASP A 88 -23.36 -10.56 -14.04
CA ASP A 88 -22.22 -11.17 -14.76
C ASP A 88 -20.96 -10.29 -14.71
N LEU A 89 -21.12 -8.96 -14.76
CA LEU A 89 -19.99 -8.03 -14.67
C LEU A 89 -19.42 -7.97 -13.26
N VAL A 90 -20.27 -8.01 -12.25
CA VAL A 90 -19.86 -8.03 -10.84
C VAL A 90 -19.13 -9.34 -10.54
N GLU A 91 -19.62 -10.47 -11.06
CA GLU A 91 -18.97 -11.76 -10.96
C GLU A 91 -17.58 -11.75 -11.63
N GLN A 92 -17.48 -11.23 -12.86
CA GLN A 92 -16.21 -11.06 -13.57
C GLN A 92 -15.25 -10.14 -12.81
N TYR A 93 -15.76 -9.04 -12.26
CA TYR A 93 -14.98 -8.12 -11.45
C TYR A 93 -14.41 -8.82 -10.21
N ALA A 94 -15.21 -9.61 -9.50
CA ALA A 94 -14.76 -10.39 -8.35
C ALA A 94 -13.66 -11.41 -8.74
N TYR A 95 -13.82 -12.14 -9.85
CA TYR A 95 -12.77 -13.03 -10.34
C TYR A 95 -11.48 -12.29 -10.69
N LEU A 96 -11.58 -11.11 -11.32
CA LEU A 96 -10.41 -10.29 -11.62
C LEU A 96 -9.70 -9.80 -10.36
N MET A 97 -10.45 -9.37 -9.33
CA MET A 97 -9.85 -8.99 -8.04
C MET A 97 -9.15 -10.17 -7.38
N GLN A 98 -9.72 -11.38 -7.44
CA GLN A 98 -9.10 -12.60 -6.92
C GLN A 98 -7.73 -12.86 -7.57
N TRP A 99 -7.63 -12.76 -8.90
CA TRP A 99 -6.36 -12.91 -9.62
C TRP A 99 -5.39 -11.76 -9.33
N ALA A 100 -5.87 -10.53 -9.20
CA ALA A 100 -5.06 -9.37 -8.86
C ALA A 100 -4.43 -9.51 -7.46
N ILE A 101 -5.21 -9.93 -6.45
CA ILE A 101 -4.71 -10.21 -5.09
C ILE A 101 -3.62 -11.29 -5.14
N GLY A 102 -3.86 -12.38 -5.86
CA GLY A 102 -2.87 -13.45 -6.03
C GLY A 102 -1.57 -12.95 -6.66
N SER A 103 -1.66 -12.14 -7.71
CA SER A 103 -0.50 -11.55 -8.40
C SER A 103 0.27 -10.57 -7.50
N LEU A 104 -0.43 -9.67 -6.81
CA LEU A 104 0.17 -8.70 -5.90
C LEU A 104 0.84 -9.38 -4.70
N LEU A 105 0.25 -10.45 -4.17
CA LEU A 105 0.84 -11.21 -3.07
C LEU A 105 2.12 -11.92 -3.52
N ALA A 106 2.12 -12.52 -4.71
CA ALA A 106 3.32 -13.10 -5.31
C ALA A 106 4.43 -12.05 -5.49
N GLN A 107 4.08 -10.84 -5.93
CA GLN A 107 5.01 -9.72 -6.06
C GLN A 107 5.56 -9.25 -4.72
N LYS A 108 4.71 -9.14 -3.69
CA LYS A 108 5.13 -8.77 -2.32
C LYS A 108 6.13 -9.79 -1.77
N ILE A 109 5.88 -11.08 -1.96
CA ILE A 109 6.79 -12.15 -1.56
C ILE A 109 8.11 -12.05 -2.34
N LEU A 110 8.05 -11.84 -3.65
CA LEU A 110 9.24 -11.70 -4.50
C LEU A 110 10.09 -10.48 -4.09
N LEU A 111 9.48 -9.33 -3.83
CA LEU A 111 10.15 -8.13 -3.35
C LEU A 111 10.76 -8.33 -1.95
N GLY A 112 10.04 -9.01 -1.05
CA GLY A 112 10.58 -9.38 0.26
C GLY A 112 11.79 -10.31 0.14
N LEU A 113 11.76 -11.27 -0.78
CA LEU A 113 12.85 -12.22 -1.01
C LEU A 113 14.08 -11.54 -1.59
N VAL A 114 13.91 -10.65 -2.57
CA VAL A 114 15.03 -9.98 -3.24
C VAL A 114 15.56 -8.76 -2.47
N GLY A 115 14.72 -8.12 -1.65
CA GLY A 115 15.12 -7.01 -0.77
C GLY A 115 15.93 -7.43 0.46
N GLN A 116 16.01 -8.73 0.76
CA GLN A 116 16.79 -9.22 1.89
C GLN A 116 18.28 -8.85 1.79
N THR A 117 18.91 -8.67 2.95
CA THR A 117 20.35 -8.40 3.06
C THR A 117 21.21 -9.46 2.33
N PHE A 118 20.68 -10.68 2.14
CA PHE A 118 21.28 -11.73 1.31
C PHE A 118 21.66 -11.25 -0.09
N PHE A 119 20.78 -10.56 -0.83
CA PHE A 119 21.10 -10.07 -2.18
C PHE A 119 22.12 -8.93 -2.16
N LYS A 120 22.23 -8.20 -1.05
CA LYS A 120 23.29 -7.20 -0.85
C LYS A 120 24.64 -7.89 -0.77
N TRP A 121 24.74 -8.93 0.05
CA TRP A 121 25.93 -9.76 0.20
C TRP A 121 26.29 -10.52 -1.07
N LEU A 122 25.30 -11.08 -1.78
CA LEU A 122 25.51 -11.83 -3.02
C LEU A 122 26.04 -10.93 -4.15
N LEU A 123 25.53 -9.69 -4.26
CA LEU A 123 26.03 -8.71 -5.22
C LEU A 123 27.45 -8.24 -4.88
N THR A 124 27.76 -7.99 -3.60
CA THR A 124 29.15 -7.67 -3.19
C THR A 124 30.11 -8.83 -3.43
N LEU A 125 29.70 -10.07 -3.12
CA LEU A 125 30.54 -11.25 -3.31
C LEU A 125 30.83 -11.50 -4.78
N SER A 126 29.82 -11.37 -5.65
CA SER A 126 30.02 -11.50 -7.11
C SER A 126 30.91 -10.38 -7.68
N ALA A 127 30.87 -9.15 -7.14
CA ALA A 127 31.79 -8.07 -7.51
C ALA A 127 33.24 -8.40 -7.11
N VAL A 128 33.46 -8.93 -5.91
CA VAL A 128 34.79 -9.35 -5.43
C VAL A 128 35.33 -10.49 -6.29
N LEU A 129 34.52 -11.53 -6.54
CA LEU A 129 34.90 -12.67 -7.38
C LEU A 129 35.21 -12.24 -8.81
N LEU A 130 34.47 -11.26 -9.36
CA LEU A 130 34.75 -10.66 -10.65
C LEU A 130 36.12 -9.96 -10.66
N GLY A 131 36.43 -9.17 -9.64
CA GLY A 131 37.74 -8.54 -9.49
C GLY A 131 38.88 -9.56 -9.49
N VAL A 132 38.77 -10.60 -8.67
CA VAL A 132 39.75 -11.71 -8.62
C VAL A 132 39.87 -12.40 -9.97
N ALA A 133 38.75 -12.75 -10.62
CA ALA A 133 38.74 -13.43 -11.92
C ALA A 133 39.36 -12.61 -13.06
N LEU A 134 39.32 -11.28 -12.98
CA LEU A 134 39.94 -10.39 -13.97
C LEU A 134 41.47 -10.35 -13.86
N TRP A 135 42.03 -10.60 -12.67
CA TRP A 135 43.48 -10.60 -12.44
C TRP A 135 44.08 -12.02 -12.35
N TRP A 136 43.28 -13.04 -12.07
CA TRP A 136 43.74 -14.43 -11.97
C TRP A 136 43.79 -15.13 -13.34
N ARG A 137 44.91 -15.82 -13.65
CA ARG A 137 45.12 -16.68 -14.84
C ARG A 137 44.64 -16.08 -16.18
N GLY A 138 44.86 -14.79 -16.40
CA GLY A 138 44.63 -14.13 -17.69
C GLY A 138 43.16 -13.94 -18.09
N GLY A 139 42.20 -14.08 -17.16
CA GLY A 139 40.79 -13.76 -17.41
C GLY A 139 39.97 -14.84 -18.11
N ARG A 140 40.44 -16.10 -18.16
CA ARG A 140 39.70 -17.24 -18.78
C ARG A 140 38.28 -17.42 -18.25
N TYR A 141 38.06 -17.18 -16.96
CA TYR A 141 36.75 -17.30 -16.30
C TYR A 141 36.02 -15.96 -16.14
N ALA A 142 36.64 -14.84 -16.54
CA ALA A 142 36.09 -13.50 -16.34
C ALA A 142 34.75 -13.33 -17.06
N GLY A 143 34.56 -13.95 -18.24
CA GLY A 143 33.28 -13.89 -18.97
C GLY A 143 32.10 -14.47 -18.18
N LEU A 144 32.30 -15.59 -17.47
CA LEU A 144 31.27 -16.20 -16.62
C LEU A 144 30.95 -15.31 -15.41
N PHE A 145 31.96 -14.81 -14.72
CA PHE A 145 31.77 -13.96 -13.54
C PHE A 145 31.18 -12.59 -13.88
N VAL A 146 31.51 -12.00 -15.04
CA VAL A 146 30.84 -10.79 -15.54
C VAL A 146 29.36 -11.07 -15.81
N ARG A 147 29.02 -12.20 -16.45
CA ARG A 147 27.62 -12.58 -16.70
C ARG A 147 26.84 -12.80 -15.40
N LEU A 148 27.43 -13.50 -14.44
CA LEU A 148 26.84 -13.71 -13.11
C LEU A 148 26.63 -12.39 -12.36
N PHE A 149 27.65 -11.54 -12.30
CA PHE A 149 27.56 -10.23 -11.67
C PHE A 149 26.48 -9.36 -12.32
N LEU A 150 26.47 -9.28 -13.66
CA LEU A 150 25.46 -8.53 -14.40
C LEU A 150 24.06 -9.08 -14.16
N ALA A 151 23.86 -10.41 -14.12
CA ALA A 151 22.55 -11.00 -13.88
C ALA A 151 22.02 -10.67 -12.47
N ILE A 152 22.87 -10.77 -11.44
CA ILE A 152 22.51 -10.42 -10.06
C ILE A 152 22.25 -8.92 -9.92
N ALA A 153 23.11 -8.08 -10.53
CA ALA A 153 22.92 -6.63 -10.55
C ALA A 153 21.63 -6.24 -11.28
N PHE A 154 21.38 -6.81 -12.45
CA PHE A 154 20.18 -6.57 -13.23
C PHE A 154 18.93 -6.92 -12.43
N LEU A 155 18.87 -8.12 -11.84
CA LEU A 155 17.72 -8.56 -11.03
C LEU A 155 17.43 -7.58 -9.89
N ARG A 156 18.47 -7.07 -9.21
CA ARG A 156 18.31 -6.13 -8.11
C ARG A 156 17.90 -4.73 -8.55
N PHE A 157 18.57 -4.18 -9.56
CA PHE A 157 18.30 -2.82 -10.03
C PHE A 157 16.98 -2.72 -10.80
N VAL A 158 16.57 -3.79 -11.48
CA VAL A 158 15.25 -3.84 -12.12
C VAL A 158 14.14 -3.71 -11.09
N LEU A 159 14.20 -4.41 -9.97
CA LEU A 159 13.15 -4.31 -8.95
C LEU A 159 13.05 -2.90 -8.37
N VAL A 160 14.18 -2.24 -8.11
CA VAL A 160 14.20 -0.84 -7.67
C VAL A 160 13.67 0.11 -8.74
N ALA A 161 14.05 -0.09 -10.01
CA ALA A 161 13.57 0.72 -11.13
C ALA A 161 12.05 0.60 -11.30
N VAL A 162 11.48 -0.56 -11.01
CA VAL A 162 10.05 -0.85 -11.18
C VAL A 162 9.22 -0.20 -10.12
N VAL A 163 9.73 -0.20 -8.91
CA VAL A 163 9.13 0.53 -7.80
C VAL A 163 9.08 2.02 -8.13
N LEU A 164 10.18 2.56 -8.66
CA LEU A 164 10.25 3.96 -9.07
C LEU A 164 9.27 4.24 -10.21
N VAL A 165 9.26 3.43 -11.25
CA VAL A 165 8.36 3.60 -12.40
C VAL A 165 6.89 3.47 -12.00
N ASN A 166 6.52 2.45 -11.22
CA ASN A 166 5.15 2.28 -10.73
C ASN A 166 4.73 3.46 -9.84
N GLY A 167 5.61 3.94 -8.97
CA GLY A 167 5.35 5.11 -8.13
C GLY A 167 5.10 6.39 -8.93
N GLU A 168 5.82 6.60 -10.03
CA GLU A 168 5.63 7.77 -10.91
C GLU A 168 4.41 7.63 -11.82
N VAL A 169 4.18 6.45 -12.41
CA VAL A 169 3.01 6.19 -13.27
C VAL A 169 1.71 6.38 -12.50
N ASP A 170 1.67 5.94 -11.24
CA ASP A 170 0.49 6.13 -10.40
C ASP A 170 0.23 7.60 -10.07
N ARG A 171 1.27 8.38 -9.74
CA ARG A 171 1.12 9.80 -9.40
C ARG A 171 0.67 10.66 -10.56
N TRP A 172 1.21 10.40 -11.75
CA TRP A 172 0.97 11.24 -12.92
C TRP A 172 -0.29 10.87 -13.70
N TYR A 173 -0.68 9.59 -13.73
CA TYR A 173 -1.73 9.12 -14.65
C TYR A 173 -2.95 8.52 -13.94
N LEU A 174 -2.75 7.79 -12.83
CA LEU A 174 -3.82 6.99 -12.21
C LEU A 174 -4.47 7.65 -10.99
N ALA A 175 -3.71 8.40 -10.19
CA ALA A 175 -4.23 9.14 -9.03
C ALA A 175 -5.34 10.16 -9.39
N PRO A 176 -5.26 10.93 -10.49
CA PRO A 176 -6.32 11.88 -10.86
C PRO A 176 -7.65 11.20 -11.22
N GLN A 177 -7.61 9.95 -11.71
CA GLN A 177 -8.80 9.22 -12.19
C GLN A 177 -9.43 8.32 -11.11
N SER A 178 -8.66 7.89 -10.11
CA SER A 178 -9.15 7.06 -8.98
C SER A 178 -9.98 7.84 -7.97
N SER A 179 -9.64 9.11 -7.70
CA SER A 179 -10.33 9.92 -6.67
C SER A 179 -11.81 10.20 -7.00
N GLU A 180 -12.17 10.21 -8.28
CA GLU A 180 -13.55 10.48 -8.72
C GLU A 180 -14.42 9.20 -8.71
N GLN A 181 -13.81 8.02 -8.87
CA GLN A 181 -14.53 6.75 -9.04
C GLN A 181 -14.65 5.92 -7.76
N ILE A 182 -13.74 6.09 -6.79
CA ILE A 182 -13.82 5.42 -5.48
C ILE A 182 -15.07 5.87 -4.70
N GLY A 183 -15.53 7.10 -4.91
CA GLY A 183 -16.76 7.61 -4.28
C GLY A 183 -18.05 6.95 -4.77
N VAL A 184 -18.04 6.19 -5.87
CA VAL A 184 -19.25 5.48 -6.36
C VAL A 184 -19.36 4.10 -5.71
N LEU A 185 -18.23 3.42 -5.46
CA LEU A 185 -18.20 2.12 -4.76
C LEU A 185 -18.36 2.24 -3.24
N ASP A 186 -18.00 3.38 -2.64
CA ASP A 186 -18.32 3.72 -1.24
C ASP A 186 -19.82 4.02 -1.01
N ARG A 187 -20.58 4.28 -2.09
CA ARG A 187 -22.01 4.64 -2.02
C ARG A 187 -22.96 3.52 -2.40
N LEU A 188 -22.49 2.54 -3.17
CA LEU A 188 -23.31 1.41 -3.63
C LEU A 188 -23.79 0.46 -2.52
N PRO A 189 -23.05 0.19 -1.42
CA PRO A 189 -23.57 -0.60 -0.31
C PRO A 189 -24.73 0.09 0.43
N ALA A 190 -24.67 1.43 0.55
CA ALA A 190 -25.65 2.24 1.28
C ALA A 190 -26.97 2.46 0.50
N GLU A 191 -26.94 2.37 -0.84
CA GLU A 191 -28.13 2.56 -1.68
C GLU A 191 -28.95 1.27 -1.88
N VAL A 192 -28.39 0.09 -1.56
CA VAL A 192 -29.04 -1.23 -1.77
C VAL A 192 -29.60 -1.83 -0.47
N GLU A 193 -29.38 -1.16 0.67
CA GLU A 193 -30.04 -1.45 1.96
C GLU A 193 -31.58 -1.28 1.90
N VAL A 194 -32.07 -0.68 0.81
CA VAL A 194 -33.47 -0.32 0.58
C VAL A 194 -34.30 -1.46 -0.08
N LEU A 195 -33.69 -2.53 -0.60
CA LEU A 195 -34.38 -3.46 -1.54
C LEU A 195 -34.46 -4.94 -1.13
N GLY A 196 -33.93 -5.37 0.03
CA GLY A 196 -33.91 -6.79 0.43
C GLY A 196 -34.93 -7.16 1.52
N GLY A 197 -35.98 -7.93 1.18
CA GLY A 197 -37.05 -8.34 2.09
C GLY A 197 -36.81 -9.58 2.96
N ASP A 198 -37.37 -9.50 4.17
CA ASP A 198 -37.95 -10.49 5.12
C ASP A 198 -37.23 -11.80 5.55
N SER A 199 -36.07 -12.17 5.02
CA SER A 199 -35.31 -13.33 5.58
C SER A 199 -33.82 -13.07 5.77
N GLY A 200 -33.27 -12.03 5.13
CA GLY A 200 -31.95 -11.50 5.42
C GLY A 200 -31.94 -10.41 6.50
N ALA A 201 -33.08 -9.77 6.75
CA ALA A 201 -33.19 -8.64 7.68
C ALA A 201 -32.78 -9.03 9.11
N ASP A 202 -33.19 -10.19 9.61
CA ASP A 202 -32.81 -10.62 10.97
C ASP A 202 -31.31 -10.95 11.07
N ALA A 203 -30.71 -11.58 10.06
CA ALA A 203 -29.29 -11.90 10.06
C ALA A 203 -28.40 -10.65 9.87
N VAL A 204 -28.86 -9.68 9.08
CA VAL A 204 -28.17 -8.40 8.85
C VAL A 204 -28.37 -7.46 10.05
N LEU A 205 -29.55 -7.40 10.66
CA LEU A 205 -29.79 -6.64 11.89
C LEU A 205 -29.04 -7.25 13.08
N LEU A 206 -28.91 -8.58 13.17
CA LEU A 206 -28.06 -9.27 14.15
C LEU A 206 -26.57 -9.01 13.88
N GLY A 207 -26.15 -8.99 12.60
CA GLY A 207 -24.77 -8.66 12.21
C GLY A 207 -24.41 -7.19 12.45
N GLN A 208 -25.31 -6.26 12.16
CA GLN A 208 -25.15 -4.81 12.38
C GLN A 208 -25.20 -4.48 13.88
N SER A 209 -26.10 -5.08 14.66
CA SER A 209 -26.13 -4.90 16.11
C SER A 209 -24.91 -5.53 16.80
N ALA A 210 -24.39 -6.66 16.30
CA ALA A 210 -23.13 -7.23 16.75
C ALA A 210 -21.93 -6.35 16.40
N ALA A 211 -21.88 -5.80 15.18
CA ALA A 211 -20.84 -4.87 14.73
C ALA A 211 -20.88 -3.54 15.50
N GLN A 212 -22.07 -3.00 15.76
CA GLN A 212 -22.26 -1.82 16.63
C GLN A 212 -21.81 -2.11 18.06
N GLY A 213 -22.16 -3.28 18.62
CA GLY A 213 -21.73 -3.70 19.96
C GLY A 213 -20.21 -3.84 20.09
N GLU A 214 -19.54 -4.39 19.08
CA GLU A 214 -18.08 -4.47 19.03
C GLU A 214 -17.43 -3.09 18.92
N LEU A 215 -17.99 -2.22 18.08
CA LEU A 215 -17.53 -0.84 17.90
C LEU A 215 -17.67 -0.01 19.19
N ASP A 216 -18.80 -0.14 19.89
CA ASP A 216 -19.05 0.55 21.16
C ASP A 216 -18.11 0.05 22.27
N THR A 217 -17.82 -1.26 22.29
CA THR A 217 -16.83 -1.85 23.20
C THR A 217 -15.44 -1.29 22.91
N ARG A 218 -15.07 -1.17 21.63
CA ARG A 218 -13.79 -0.57 21.22
C ARG A 218 -13.72 0.91 21.60
N LEU A 219 -14.77 1.70 21.36
CA LEU A 219 -14.88 3.11 21.74
C LEU A 219 -14.71 3.32 23.25
N SER A 220 -15.40 2.53 24.06
CA SER A 220 -15.30 2.61 25.53
C SER A 220 -13.88 2.29 26.03
N SER A 221 -13.21 1.30 25.43
CA SER A 221 -11.81 0.97 25.76
C SER A 221 -10.84 2.11 25.42
N LEU A 222 -11.04 2.77 24.27
CA LEU A 222 -10.26 3.93 23.85
C LEU A 222 -10.51 5.14 24.76
N ASP A 223 -11.76 5.37 25.17
CA ASP A 223 -12.12 6.43 26.11
C ASP A 223 -11.53 6.23 27.50
N GLU A 224 -11.49 5.00 27.99
CA GLU A 224 -10.81 4.69 29.24
C GLU A 224 -9.29 4.90 29.14
N ARG A 225 -8.66 4.43 28.04
CA ARG A 225 -7.23 4.63 27.80
C ARG A 225 -6.87 6.12 27.66
N ARG A 226 -7.70 6.90 26.96
CA ARG A 226 -7.57 8.36 26.86
C ARG A 226 -7.62 9.02 28.24
N ARG A 227 -8.60 8.66 29.08
CA ARG A 227 -8.73 9.22 30.44
C ARG A 227 -7.49 8.96 31.28
N ARG A 228 -6.93 7.74 31.22
CA ARG A 228 -5.68 7.37 31.92
C ARG A 228 -4.49 8.19 31.41
N LEU A 229 -4.33 8.31 30.09
CA LEU A 229 -3.24 9.07 29.48
C LEU A 229 -3.33 10.57 29.79
N VAL A 230 -4.52 11.16 29.74
CA VAL A 230 -4.73 12.58 30.09
C VAL A 230 -4.40 12.84 31.56
N ALA A 231 -4.78 11.93 32.47
CA ALA A 231 -4.41 12.03 33.88
C ALA A 231 -2.89 11.95 34.07
N ALA A 232 -2.24 10.94 33.46
CA ALA A 232 -0.79 10.77 33.53
C ALA A 232 -0.02 11.97 32.94
N GLN A 233 -0.50 12.51 31.82
CA GLN A 233 0.07 13.69 31.17
C GLN A 233 -0.03 14.94 32.08
N ARG A 234 -1.16 15.14 32.76
CA ARG A 234 -1.33 16.25 33.73
C ARG A 234 -0.38 16.11 34.91
N ASP A 235 -0.19 14.90 35.43
CA ASP A 235 0.71 14.66 36.55
C ASP A 235 2.19 14.81 36.14
N ALA A 236 2.55 14.35 34.94
CA ALA A 236 3.87 14.58 34.35
C ALA A 236 4.12 16.08 34.14
N ALA A 237 3.14 16.85 33.64
CA ALA A 237 3.26 18.30 33.49
C ALA A 237 3.50 18.99 34.84
N ARG A 238 2.79 18.59 35.89
CA ARG A 238 3.00 19.08 37.26
C ARG A 238 4.38 18.71 37.79
N ALA A 239 4.89 17.52 37.48
CA ALA A 239 6.24 17.10 37.87
C ALA A 239 7.32 17.93 37.17
N VAL A 240 7.19 18.17 35.86
CA VAL A 240 8.08 19.05 35.09
C VAL A 240 8.07 20.47 35.66
N ALA A 241 6.89 21.01 35.99
CA ALA A 241 6.75 22.34 36.57
C ALA A 241 7.44 22.47 37.93
N ARG A 242 7.24 21.48 38.82
CA ARG A 242 7.89 21.42 40.14
C ARG A 242 9.41 21.33 40.02
N GLN A 243 9.92 20.42 39.19
CA GLN A 243 11.36 20.27 38.97
C GLN A 243 12.01 21.55 38.43
N ARG A 244 11.30 22.28 37.56
CA ARG A 244 11.78 23.56 37.02
C ARG A 244 11.85 24.65 38.08
N GLN A 245 10.89 24.69 39.01
CA GLN A 245 10.94 25.61 40.15
C GLN A 245 12.11 25.30 41.08
N GLU A 246 12.35 24.03 41.40
CA GLU A 246 13.52 23.60 42.19
C GLU A 246 14.83 24.00 41.53
N LEU A 247 14.96 23.78 40.22
CA LEU A 247 16.17 24.18 39.47
C LEU A 247 16.42 25.70 39.55
N THR A 248 15.35 26.49 39.49
CA THR A 248 15.42 27.96 39.62
C THR A 248 15.89 28.37 41.02
N LEU A 249 15.45 27.67 42.06
CA LEU A 249 15.89 27.91 43.45
C LEU A 249 17.37 27.53 43.64
N VAL A 250 17.81 26.41 43.07
CA VAL A 250 19.23 26.01 43.07
C VAL A 250 20.08 27.05 42.34
N GLU A 251 19.64 27.52 41.17
CA GLU A 251 20.35 28.59 40.43
C GLU A 251 20.45 29.87 41.25
N GLN A 252 19.37 30.30 41.92
CA GLN A 252 19.37 31.51 42.76
C GLN A 252 20.34 31.43 43.95
N GLN A 253 20.59 30.23 44.48
CA GLN A 253 21.51 30.02 45.60
C GLN A 253 22.99 29.91 45.17
N MET A 254 23.28 29.71 43.89
CA MET A 254 24.65 29.62 43.37
C MET A 254 25.36 30.97 43.34
N SER A 255 26.62 30.98 43.81
CA SER A 255 27.52 32.13 43.73
C SER A 255 27.91 32.45 42.29
N TRP A 256 28.06 33.74 41.95
CA TRP A 256 28.48 34.20 40.63
C TRP A 256 29.81 33.57 40.16
N TRP A 257 30.74 33.32 41.09
CA TRP A 257 32.03 32.68 40.78
C TRP A 257 31.91 31.19 40.45
N GLU A 258 30.94 30.47 41.02
CA GLU A 258 30.70 29.06 40.72
C GLU A 258 30.10 28.88 39.32
N ARG A 259 29.33 29.88 38.84
CA ARG A 259 28.75 29.89 37.49
C ARG A 259 29.77 30.12 36.37
N LEU A 260 30.89 30.75 36.67
CA LEU A 260 31.94 31.11 35.70
C LEU A 260 33.07 30.09 35.63
N ASN A 261 33.06 29.07 36.48
CA ASN A 261 34.08 28.04 36.50
C ASN A 261 33.65 26.82 35.67
N PRO A 262 34.09 26.67 34.40
CA PRO A 262 33.73 25.53 33.55
C PRO A 262 34.30 24.19 34.02
N LEU A 263 35.17 24.20 35.04
CA LEU A 263 35.79 23.00 35.64
C LEU A 263 35.16 22.62 37.00
N ALA A 264 34.19 23.40 37.51
CA ALA A 264 33.47 23.03 38.73
C ALA A 264 32.35 22.04 38.39
N GLU A 265 32.55 20.76 38.71
CA GLU A 265 31.48 19.74 38.70
C GLU A 265 30.44 20.11 39.77
N VAL A 266 29.41 20.86 39.38
CA VAL A 266 28.27 21.12 40.26
C VAL A 266 27.30 19.94 40.14
N ALA A 267 27.71 18.80 40.69
CA ALA A 267 26.96 17.54 40.69
C ALA A 267 25.44 17.68 40.96
N PRO A 268 24.95 18.51 41.91
CA PRO A 268 23.50 18.65 42.13
C PRO A 268 22.75 19.36 41.00
N TYR A 269 23.39 20.27 40.26
CA TYR A 269 22.75 20.98 39.15
C TYR A 269 22.64 20.11 37.89
N GLU A 270 23.72 19.42 37.54
CA GLU A 270 23.70 18.47 36.42
C GLU A 270 22.70 17.34 36.66
N GLN A 271 22.67 16.77 37.87
CA GLN A 271 21.68 15.75 38.22
C GLN A 271 20.24 16.28 38.12
N ALA A 272 19.99 17.51 38.55
CA ALA A 272 18.68 18.13 38.45
C ALA A 272 18.27 18.42 37.00
N GLN A 273 19.21 18.79 36.12
CA GLN A 273 18.98 18.94 34.69
C GLN A 273 18.66 17.59 34.02
N VAL A 274 19.39 16.53 34.35
CA VAL A 274 19.16 15.18 33.80
C VAL A 274 17.78 14.64 34.23
N ARG A 275 17.36 14.89 35.48
CA ARG A 275 15.99 14.54 35.90
C ARG A 275 14.93 15.31 35.13
N LEU A 276 15.16 16.60 34.87
CA LEU A 276 14.24 17.45 34.11
C LEU A 276 14.13 16.99 32.65
N SER A 277 15.23 16.59 32.01
CA SER A 277 15.20 16.06 30.64
C SER A 277 14.44 14.74 30.58
N ALA A 278 14.67 13.81 31.52
CA ALA A 278 13.92 12.56 31.60
C ALA A 278 12.41 12.77 31.80
N LEU A 279 12.01 13.72 32.68
CA LEU A 279 10.61 14.08 32.88
C LEU A 279 9.97 14.69 31.62
N ARG A 280 10.71 15.53 30.89
CA ARG A 280 10.24 16.12 29.62
C ARG A 280 10.06 15.05 28.54
N GLU A 281 10.98 14.11 28.46
CA GLU A 281 10.91 13.00 27.50
C GLU A 281 9.72 12.08 27.81
N SER A 282 9.48 11.77 29.09
CA SER A 282 8.29 11.05 29.54
C SER A 282 6.98 11.80 29.22
N TYR A 283 6.95 13.13 29.40
CA TYR A 283 5.79 13.94 29.02
C TYR A 283 5.57 13.92 27.50
N ALA A 284 6.65 14.02 26.71
CA ALA A 284 6.58 13.98 25.26
C ALA A 284 6.06 12.63 24.74
N SER A 285 6.53 11.51 25.28
CA SER A 285 6.05 10.18 24.90
C SER A 285 4.58 9.97 25.24
N LEU A 286 4.13 10.40 26.43
CA LEU A 286 2.71 10.39 26.82
C LEU A 286 1.86 11.25 25.88
N SER A 287 2.37 12.40 25.44
CA SER A 287 1.65 13.29 24.53
C SER A 287 1.47 12.68 23.14
N GLU A 288 2.47 11.94 22.63
CA GLU A 288 2.34 11.26 21.34
C GLU A 288 1.42 10.04 21.44
N GLU A 289 1.49 9.26 22.53
CA GLU A 289 0.56 8.13 22.74
C GLU A 289 -0.89 8.63 22.83
N LEU A 290 -1.14 9.75 23.52
CA LEU A 290 -2.45 10.38 23.57
C LEU A 290 -2.93 10.80 22.18
N ARG A 291 -2.04 11.37 21.36
CA ARG A 291 -2.35 11.80 19.99
C ARG A 291 -2.78 10.63 19.10
N VAL A 292 -2.10 9.49 19.21
CA VAL A 292 -2.45 8.25 18.50
C VAL A 292 -3.81 7.73 18.97
N VAL A 293 -4.07 7.70 20.28
CA VAL A 293 -5.36 7.24 20.83
C VAL A 293 -6.50 8.16 20.40
N GLU A 294 -6.31 9.48 20.38
CA GLU A 294 -7.33 10.42 19.90
C GLU A 294 -7.61 10.27 18.40
N GLN A 295 -6.60 9.96 17.58
CA GLN A 295 -6.79 9.63 16.16
C GLN A 295 -7.61 8.35 15.97
N GLN A 296 -7.28 7.29 16.72
CA GLN A 296 -8.03 6.02 16.69
C GLN A 296 -9.49 6.23 17.11
N ARG A 297 -9.72 7.02 18.17
CA ARG A 297 -11.07 7.38 18.62
C ARG A 297 -11.83 8.18 17.56
N ALA A 298 -11.18 9.14 16.91
CA ALA A 298 -11.81 9.95 15.86
C ALA A 298 -12.18 9.10 14.63
N GLN A 299 -11.38 8.09 14.29
CA GLN A 299 -11.72 7.11 13.25
C GLN A 299 -12.92 6.26 13.66
N ALA A 300 -12.91 5.70 14.87
CA ALA A 300 -14.03 4.89 15.38
C ALA A 300 -15.36 5.68 15.47
N LEU A 301 -15.31 6.98 15.83
CA LEU A 301 -16.49 7.85 15.82
C LEU A 301 -17.01 8.11 14.40
N LYS A 302 -16.13 8.21 13.40
CA LYS A 302 -16.54 8.34 12.00
C LYS A 302 -17.20 7.05 11.51
N GLU A 303 -16.66 5.89 11.89
CA GLU A 303 -17.27 4.58 11.62
C GLU A 303 -18.67 4.50 12.27
N GLN A 304 -18.82 4.90 13.53
CA GLN A 304 -20.12 4.93 14.20
C GLN A 304 -21.12 5.87 13.51
N GLN A 305 -20.68 7.06 13.08
CA GLN A 305 -21.52 8.01 12.35
C GLN A 305 -21.87 7.54 10.94
N ALA A 306 -21.01 6.75 10.29
CA ALA A 306 -21.34 6.12 9.02
C ALA A 306 -22.46 5.08 9.22
N LEU A 307 -22.31 4.22 10.24
CA LEU A 307 -23.31 3.21 10.61
C LEU A 307 -24.65 3.80 11.08
N GLN A 308 -24.65 4.99 11.68
CA GLN A 308 -25.89 5.69 12.08
C GLN A 308 -26.54 6.45 10.92
N ARG A 309 -25.78 6.92 9.93
CA ARG A 309 -26.34 7.54 8.72
C ARG A 309 -27.00 6.52 7.78
N GLU A 310 -26.65 5.25 7.92
CA GLU A 310 -27.31 4.09 7.25
C GLU A 310 -28.71 3.79 7.84
N GLN A 311 -29.11 4.37 8.98
CA GLN A 311 -30.49 4.32 9.47
C GLN A 311 -31.38 5.36 8.75
N GLY A 312 -31.62 5.12 7.46
CA GLY A 312 -32.66 5.76 6.64
C GLY A 312 -34.08 5.25 6.96
N PRO A 313 -35.13 5.72 6.25
CA PRO A 313 -36.52 5.78 6.70
C PRO A 313 -37.16 4.42 7.06
N SER A 314 -38.17 4.46 7.92
CA SER A 314 -38.90 3.30 8.44
C SER A 314 -39.50 2.43 7.32
N TRP A 315 -39.29 1.11 7.40
CA TRP A 315 -39.79 0.04 6.50
C TRP A 315 -41.28 0.09 6.15
N SER A 316 -42.08 0.86 6.90
CA SER A 316 -43.50 1.11 6.60
C SER A 316 -43.72 1.97 5.34
N GLU A 317 -42.76 2.81 4.94
CA GLU A 317 -42.86 3.67 3.74
C GLU A 317 -42.44 2.95 2.45
N LEU A 318 -41.58 1.91 2.54
CA LEU A 318 -41.11 1.13 1.39
C LEU A 318 -42.15 0.14 0.85
N GLY A 319 -42.95 -0.45 1.76
CA GLY A 319 -44.05 -1.36 1.38
C GLY A 319 -45.10 -0.70 0.49
N GLU A 320 -45.33 0.61 0.64
CA GLU A 320 -46.26 1.36 -0.21
C GLU A 320 -45.69 1.72 -1.60
N GLN A 321 -44.36 1.83 -1.75
CA GLN A 321 -43.72 2.17 -3.01
C GLN A 321 -43.50 0.96 -3.92
N VAL A 322 -43.21 -0.21 -3.33
CA VAL A 322 -43.05 -1.49 -4.07
C VAL A 322 -44.36 -1.93 -4.74
N ALA A 323 -45.51 -1.60 -4.15
CA ALA A 323 -46.82 -1.85 -4.75
C ALA A 323 -47.10 -1.02 -6.02
N ARG A 324 -46.32 0.03 -6.30
CA ARG A 324 -46.43 0.89 -7.49
C ARG A 324 -45.52 0.49 -8.65
N VAL A 325 -44.76 -0.61 -8.51
CA VAL A 325 -43.74 -1.04 -9.49
C VAL A 325 -44.35 -1.58 -10.80
N GLY A 326 -45.67 -1.70 -10.92
CA GLY A 326 -46.33 -2.15 -12.17
C GLY A 326 -46.27 -1.19 -13.38
N ASP A 327 -45.67 0.01 -13.25
CA ASP A 327 -45.66 1.02 -14.32
C ASP A 327 -44.54 0.82 -15.37
N PRO A 328 -44.86 0.88 -16.69
CA PRO A 328 -43.88 0.79 -17.77
C PRO A 328 -42.75 1.83 -17.75
N GLN A 329 -42.94 2.97 -17.06
CA GLN A 329 -41.94 4.03 -16.93
C GLN A 329 -40.83 3.66 -15.92
N THR A 330 -41.18 2.91 -14.88
CA THR A 330 -40.24 2.42 -13.85
C THR A 330 -39.26 1.41 -14.46
N TYR A 331 -39.72 0.56 -15.37
CA TYR A 331 -38.87 -0.36 -16.14
C TYR A 331 -37.76 0.38 -16.91
N LEU A 332 -38.10 1.48 -17.60
CA LEU A 332 -37.12 2.27 -18.34
C LEU A 332 -36.11 2.97 -17.42
N ALA A 333 -36.56 3.45 -16.25
CA ALA A 333 -35.68 4.09 -15.27
C ALA A 333 -34.67 3.09 -14.68
N ILE A 334 -35.13 1.88 -14.30
CA ILE A 334 -34.26 0.81 -13.80
C ILE A 334 -33.26 0.40 -14.89
N LYS A 335 -33.70 0.32 -16.15
CA LYS A 335 -32.82 -0.04 -17.27
C LYS A 335 -31.71 0.97 -17.48
N GLN A 336 -32.06 2.25 -17.49
CA GLN A 336 -31.08 3.34 -17.65
C GLN A 336 -30.10 3.40 -16.49
N ALA A 337 -30.57 3.21 -15.25
CA ALA A 337 -29.70 3.15 -14.08
C ALA A 337 -28.73 1.96 -14.16
N LEU A 338 -29.22 0.79 -14.58
CA LEU A 338 -28.40 -0.41 -14.75
C LEU A 338 -27.36 -0.23 -15.86
N ASP A 339 -27.74 0.34 -17.01
CA ASP A 339 -26.81 0.63 -18.11
C ASP A 339 -25.70 1.60 -17.68
N GLN A 340 -26.03 2.62 -16.88
CA GLN A 340 -25.04 3.55 -16.32
C GLN A 340 -24.13 2.88 -15.28
N ALA A 341 -24.68 1.99 -14.45
CA ALA A 341 -23.92 1.22 -13.47
C ALA A 341 -22.95 0.26 -14.16
N VAL A 342 -23.39 -0.42 -15.23
CA VAL A 342 -22.57 -1.26 -16.11
C VAL A 342 -21.37 -0.48 -16.64
N ASP A 343 -21.60 0.69 -17.24
CA ASP A 343 -20.51 1.51 -17.80
C ASP A 343 -19.52 1.97 -16.71
N SER A 344 -20.03 2.34 -15.53
CA SER A 344 -19.21 2.74 -14.38
C SER A 344 -18.36 1.59 -13.85
N VAL A 345 -18.94 0.39 -13.66
CA VAL A 345 -18.24 -0.81 -13.21
C VAL A 345 -17.17 -1.21 -14.22
N LEU A 346 -17.49 -1.19 -15.53
CA LEU A 346 -16.52 -1.48 -16.58
C LEU A 346 -15.34 -0.49 -16.57
N ARG A 347 -15.61 0.81 -16.37
CA ARG A 347 -14.57 1.84 -16.30
C ARG A 347 -13.64 1.63 -15.12
N VAL A 348 -14.20 1.37 -13.94
CA VAL A 348 -13.43 1.05 -12.72
C VAL A 348 -12.64 -0.24 -12.91
N MET A 349 -13.27 -1.28 -13.43
CA MET A 349 -12.64 -2.57 -13.70
C MET A 349 -11.46 -2.40 -14.64
N THR A 350 -11.61 -1.64 -15.72
CA THR A 350 -10.55 -1.39 -16.70
C THR A 350 -9.37 -0.65 -16.08
N LEU A 351 -9.64 0.42 -15.33
CA LEU A 351 -8.62 1.19 -14.61
C LEU A 351 -7.88 0.33 -13.59
N PHE A 352 -8.63 -0.49 -12.85
CA PHE A 352 -8.06 -1.36 -11.84
C PHE A 352 -7.21 -2.47 -12.47
N VAL A 353 -7.72 -3.17 -13.48
CA VAL A 353 -6.99 -4.21 -14.22
C VAL A 353 -5.72 -3.65 -14.83
N LEU A 354 -5.77 -2.43 -15.39
CA LEU A 354 -4.60 -1.76 -15.93
C LEU A 354 -3.51 -1.59 -14.86
N ARG A 355 -3.89 -1.10 -13.68
CA ARG A 355 -2.98 -0.81 -12.56
C ARG A 355 -2.44 -2.07 -11.88
N THR A 356 -3.31 -3.03 -11.58
CA THR A 356 -2.98 -4.17 -10.71
C THR A 356 -2.57 -5.43 -11.46
N LEU A 357 -2.92 -5.55 -12.74
CA LEU A 357 -2.70 -6.76 -13.53
C LEU A 357 -1.81 -6.49 -14.75
N VAL A 358 -2.15 -5.50 -15.57
CA VAL A 358 -1.40 -5.19 -16.80
C VAL A 358 -0.02 -4.63 -16.50
N LEU A 359 0.08 -3.58 -15.68
CA LEU A 359 1.36 -2.95 -15.33
C LEU A 359 2.36 -3.96 -14.73
N PRO A 360 1.98 -4.78 -13.73
CA PRO A 360 2.91 -5.75 -13.16
C PRO A 360 3.26 -6.92 -14.10
N LEU A 361 2.34 -7.39 -14.93
CA LEU A 361 2.65 -8.42 -15.94
C LEU A 361 3.56 -7.90 -17.04
N LEU A 362 3.31 -6.68 -17.52
CA LEU A 362 4.17 -6.00 -18.47
C LEU A 362 5.58 -5.83 -17.88
N PHE A 363 5.65 -5.48 -16.60
CA PHE A 363 6.91 -5.46 -15.88
C PHE A 363 7.59 -6.84 -15.88
N PHE A 364 6.90 -7.89 -15.46
CA PHE A 364 7.47 -9.24 -15.40
C PHE A 364 7.97 -9.69 -16.79
N TYR A 365 7.24 -9.37 -17.84
CA TYR A 365 7.66 -9.59 -19.22
C TYR A 365 8.95 -8.83 -19.57
N LEU A 366 9.05 -7.55 -19.22
CA LEU A 366 10.25 -6.74 -19.43
C LEU A 366 11.46 -7.27 -18.66
N LEU A 367 11.26 -7.77 -17.43
CA LEU A 367 12.30 -8.41 -16.62
C LEU A 367 12.86 -9.64 -17.33
N LEU A 368 11.99 -10.54 -17.79
CA LEU A 368 12.40 -11.74 -18.53
C LEU A 368 13.11 -11.39 -19.85
N ARG A 369 12.59 -10.38 -20.56
CA ARG A 369 13.17 -9.92 -21.83
C ARG A 369 14.55 -9.28 -21.61
N GLY A 370 14.71 -8.46 -20.58
CA GLY A 370 16.00 -7.84 -20.25
C GLY A 370 17.03 -8.86 -19.78
N LEU A 371 16.63 -9.88 -19.01
CA LEU A 371 17.52 -10.96 -18.61
C LEU A 371 18.01 -11.78 -19.82
N ARG A 372 17.12 -12.07 -20.78
CA ARG A 372 17.48 -12.70 -22.05
C ARG A 372 18.40 -11.83 -22.89
N TRP A 373 18.17 -10.51 -22.94
CA TRP A 373 19.03 -9.58 -23.66
C TRP A 373 20.44 -9.52 -23.05
N LEU A 374 20.52 -9.48 -21.72
CA LEU A 374 21.78 -9.51 -20.98
C LEU A 374 22.60 -10.78 -21.27
N TRP A 375 21.94 -11.92 -21.38
CA TRP A 375 22.59 -13.19 -21.73
C TRP A 375 23.10 -13.26 -23.17
N ARG A 376 22.55 -12.44 -24.08
CA ARG A 376 22.97 -12.32 -25.48
C ARG A 376 24.11 -11.31 -25.69
N LEU A 377 24.50 -10.55 -24.66
CA LEU A 377 25.66 -9.68 -24.76
C LEU A 377 26.92 -10.52 -24.92
N ASP A 378 27.65 -10.27 -26.00
CA ASP A 378 28.98 -10.84 -26.24
C ASP A 378 29.99 -10.25 -25.25
N VAL A 379 29.93 -10.73 -24.00
CA VAL A 379 30.89 -10.38 -22.94
C VAL A 379 32.33 -10.69 -23.38
N ASP A 380 32.48 -11.71 -24.24
CA ASP A 380 33.77 -12.09 -24.84
C ASP A 380 34.31 -11.05 -25.83
N ARG A 381 33.48 -10.21 -26.46
CA ARG A 381 33.94 -9.08 -27.28
C ARG A 381 34.45 -7.92 -26.44
N LEU A 382 33.85 -7.68 -25.28
CA LEU A 382 34.28 -6.63 -24.34
C LEU A 382 35.65 -6.95 -23.71
N LEU A 383 35.94 -8.24 -23.52
CA LEU A 383 37.19 -8.73 -22.92
C LEU A 383 38.32 -8.97 -23.94
N ARG A 384 38.03 -9.00 -25.25
CA ARG A 384 39.06 -9.18 -26.30
C ARG A 384 39.80 -7.87 -26.60
N PRO A 385 41.14 -7.88 -26.69
CA PRO A 385 41.90 -6.72 -27.17
C PRO A 385 41.50 -6.42 -28.64
N PRO A 386 41.50 -5.14 -29.06
CA PRO A 386 41.14 -4.77 -30.43
C PRO A 386 42.03 -5.54 -31.43
N ARG A 387 41.40 -6.27 -32.36
CA ARG A 387 42.09 -6.97 -33.45
C ARG A 387 42.83 -5.94 -34.30
N GLN A 388 44.12 -6.20 -34.53
CA GLN A 388 44.95 -5.45 -35.47
C GLN A 388 44.21 -5.31 -36.80
N ARG A 389 44.01 -4.07 -37.28
CA ARG A 389 43.97 -3.85 -38.73
C ARG A 389 45.38 -4.18 -39.21
N GLN A 390 45.58 -5.38 -39.74
CA GLN A 390 46.71 -5.62 -40.63
C GLN A 390 46.48 -4.73 -41.85
N VAL A 391 47.14 -3.57 -41.83
CA VAL A 391 47.40 -2.81 -43.05
C VAL A 391 48.53 -3.58 -43.72
N ALA A 392 48.19 -4.29 -44.78
CA ALA A 392 49.14 -4.71 -45.80
C ALA A 392 49.00 -3.73 -46.97
#